data_AF-A0A3D3KU75-F1
#
_entry.id   AF-A0A3D3KU75-F1
#
_cell.length_a   1.000
_cell.length_b   1.000
_cell.length_c   1.000
_cell.angle_alpha   90.00
_cell.angle_beta   90.00
_cell.angle_gamma   90.00
#
_symmetry.space_group_name_H-M   'P 1'
#
loop_
_entity.id
_entity.type
_entity.pdbx_description
1 polymer ?
#
loop_
_entity_poly.entity_id
_entity_poly.type
_entity_poly.pdbx_seq_one_letter_code
_entity_poly.pdbx_strand_id
1 'polypeptide(L)' 'MDHSLAATSPDANLTFPPARTGPRDPGDAWVEGDHGKFWGRFGAAGVLAYDPGKGVLLQHRALWSHNGGTWGLPG' A
#
# COMPACT_ATOMS: atom_id res chain seq x y z
N MET A 1 -14.87 -14.35 -38.54
CA MET A 1 -13.85 -13.36 -38.16
C MET A 1 -14.33 -12.72 -36.88
N ASP A 2 -13.48 -12.82 -35.89
CA ASP A 2 -13.63 -12.48 -34.49
C ASP A 2 -13.73 -10.97 -34.26
N HIS A 3 -14.71 -10.57 -33.45
CA HIS A 3 -14.70 -9.25 -32.81
C HIS A 3 -14.51 -9.47 -31.31
N SER A 4 -13.30 -9.89 -30.92
CA SER A 4 -12.87 -9.83 -29.53
C SER A 4 -12.55 -8.38 -29.20
N LEU A 5 -13.53 -7.67 -28.65
CA LEU A 5 -13.26 -6.41 -27.96
C LEU A 5 -12.44 -6.76 -26.73
N ALA A 6 -11.14 -6.42 -26.74
CA ALA A 6 -10.33 -6.37 -25.55
C ALA A 6 -10.99 -5.36 -24.60
N ALA A 7 -11.80 -5.86 -23.66
CA ALA A 7 -12.20 -5.10 -22.51
C ALA A 7 -10.91 -4.78 -21.75
N THR A 8 -10.45 -3.53 -21.86
CA THR A 8 -9.46 -3.01 -20.93
C THR A 8 -10.14 -3.00 -19.56
N SER A 9 -9.95 -4.09 -18.80
CA SER A 9 -10.51 -4.20 -17.45
C SER A 9 -10.05 -3.00 -16.63
N PRO A 10 -10.95 -2.17 -16.10
CA PRO A 10 -10.58 -0.97 -15.32
C PRO A 10 -9.74 -1.33 -14.08
N ASP A 11 -9.79 -2.60 -13.64
CA ASP A 11 -9.08 -3.13 -12.48
C ASP A 11 -7.59 -3.40 -12.73
N ALA A 12 -7.15 -3.51 -13.99
CA ALA A 12 -5.75 -3.81 -14.31
C ALA A 12 -4.77 -2.72 -13.80
N ASN A 13 -5.27 -1.49 -13.62
CA ASN A 13 -4.48 -0.36 -13.15
C ASN A 13 -4.42 -0.24 -11.61
N LEU A 14 -5.20 -1.04 -10.87
CA LEU A 14 -5.22 -1.00 -9.39
C LEU A 14 -4.16 -1.90 -8.76
N THR A 15 -3.60 -2.83 -9.52
CA THR A 15 -2.64 -3.85 -9.04
C THR A 15 -1.18 -3.44 -9.21
N PHE A 16 -0.91 -2.30 -9.88
CA PHE A 16 0.43 -1.77 -10.04
C PHE A 16 0.57 -0.42 -9.33
N PRO A 17 1.70 -0.15 -8.67
CA PRO A 17 1.94 1.18 -8.14
C PRO A 17 2.02 2.18 -9.30
N PRO A 18 1.56 3.42 -9.12
CA PRO A 18 1.86 4.48 -10.08
C PRO A 18 3.38 4.60 -10.22
N ALA A 19 3.87 4.91 -11.42
CA ALA A 19 5.31 5.09 -11.65
C ALA A 19 5.83 6.20 -10.71
N ARG A 20 6.76 5.83 -9.80
CA ARG A 20 7.45 6.77 -8.91
C ARG A 20 8.95 6.64 -9.15
N THR A 21 9.63 7.75 -9.39
CA THR A 21 11.09 7.80 -9.43
C THR A 21 11.63 7.94 -8.01
N GLY A 22 11.95 6.80 -7.39
CA GLY A 22 12.64 6.73 -6.09
C GLY A 22 11.80 7.10 -4.86
N PRO A 23 12.44 7.06 -3.66
CA PRO A 23 11.86 7.50 -2.40
C PRO A 23 11.40 8.96 -2.44
N ARG A 24 10.32 9.35 -1.73
CA ARG A 24 10.01 10.78 -1.57
C ARG A 24 11.06 11.48 -0.71
N ASP A 25 11.53 10.79 0.31
CA ASP A 25 12.51 11.27 1.27
C ASP A 25 13.37 10.07 1.78
N PRO A 26 14.44 10.32 2.56
CA PRO A 26 15.32 9.25 3.02
C PRO A 26 14.66 8.20 3.94
N GLY A 27 13.51 8.52 4.54
CA GLY A 27 12.70 7.61 5.35
C GLY A 27 11.94 6.59 4.50
N ASP A 28 11.51 6.97 3.30
CA ASP A 28 10.87 6.13 2.26
C ASP A 28 11.85 5.14 1.59
N ALA A 29 12.72 4.51 2.38
CA ALA A 29 13.74 3.59 1.91
C ALA A 29 13.65 2.23 2.61
N TRP A 30 14.07 1.20 1.88
CA TRP A 30 14.26 -0.13 2.41
C TRP A 30 15.56 -0.20 3.22
N VAL A 31 15.54 -1.03 4.27
CA VAL A 31 16.71 -1.46 5.03
C VAL A 31 16.80 -2.97 4.96
N GLU A 32 18.00 -3.48 4.73
CA GLU A 32 18.31 -4.91 4.74
C GLU A 32 19.13 -5.22 5.99
N GLY A 33 18.80 -6.34 6.65
CA GLY A 33 19.56 -6.85 7.79
C GLY A 33 19.35 -8.36 7.95
N ASP A 34 19.97 -8.95 8.96
CA ASP A 34 20.01 -10.40 9.15
C ASP A 34 18.61 -11.04 9.32
N HIS A 35 17.62 -10.24 9.73
CA HIS A 35 16.22 -10.66 9.90
C HIS A 35 15.33 -10.41 8.68
N GLY A 36 15.90 -9.91 7.58
CA GLY A 36 15.20 -9.64 6.34
C GLY A 36 15.14 -8.16 5.95
N LYS A 37 14.16 -7.83 5.13
CA LYS A 37 14.03 -6.52 4.48
C LYS A 37 12.84 -5.75 5.05
N PHE A 38 13.08 -4.54 5.53
CA PHE A 38 12.11 -3.71 6.25
C PHE A 38 11.94 -2.35 5.56
N TRP A 39 10.71 -1.86 5.46
CA TRP A 39 10.40 -0.54 4.92
C TRP A 39 10.45 0.50 6.04
N GLY A 40 10.94 1.70 5.75
CA GLY A 40 11.03 2.80 6.71
C GLY A 40 12.41 2.84 7.35
N ARG A 41 13.35 3.57 6.74
CA ARG A 41 14.76 3.62 7.19
C ARG A 41 14.93 4.04 8.65
N PHE A 42 14.04 4.90 9.13
CA PHE A 42 14.06 5.42 10.49
C PHE A 42 13.00 4.78 11.39
N GLY A 43 12.44 3.63 10.97
CA GLY A 43 11.29 2.99 11.58
C GLY A 43 9.96 3.40 10.94
N ALA A 44 8.89 2.75 11.38
CA ALA A 44 7.52 3.05 10.99
C ALA A 44 6.65 3.26 12.25
N ALA A 45 5.64 4.12 12.14
CA ALA A 45 4.69 4.37 13.21
C ALA A 45 3.28 4.49 12.62
N GLY A 46 2.27 4.02 13.36
CA GLY A 46 0.87 4.11 12.98
C GLY A 46 0.04 4.83 14.04
N VAL A 47 -1.13 5.31 13.63
CA VAL A 47 -2.08 6.01 14.49
C VAL A 47 -3.30 5.13 14.75
N LEU A 48 -3.64 4.93 16.02
CA LEU A 48 -4.90 4.32 16.44
C LEU A 48 -5.89 5.43 16.81
N ALA A 49 -6.77 5.79 15.86
CA ALA A 49 -7.87 6.71 16.14
C ALA A 49 -9.11 5.92 16.57
N TYR A 50 -9.55 6.14 17.80
CA TYR A 50 -10.70 5.47 18.41
C TYR A 50 -11.75 6.49 18.86
N ASP A 51 -12.99 6.24 18.49
CA ASP A 51 -14.17 6.96 18.94
C ASP A 51 -15.16 5.95 19.56
N PRO A 52 -15.67 6.16 20.79
CA PRO A 52 -16.55 5.20 21.46
C PRO A 52 -17.87 4.90 20.72
N GLY A 53 -18.40 5.84 19.94
CA GLY A 53 -19.63 5.69 19.18
C GLY A 53 -19.44 5.26 17.72
N LYS A 54 -18.22 5.44 17.17
CA LYS A 54 -17.92 5.15 15.76
C LYS A 54 -16.92 4.01 15.54
N GLY A 55 -16.21 3.59 16.58
CA GLY A 55 -15.21 2.52 16.53
C GLY A 55 -13.81 3.01 16.18
N VAL A 56 -13.01 2.12 15.59
CA VAL A 56 -11.62 2.38 15.19
C VAL A 56 -11.56 2.74 13.71
N LEU A 57 -10.82 3.81 13.38
CA LEU A 57 -10.54 4.16 11.99
C LEU A 57 -9.52 3.18 11.39
N LEU A 58 -9.88 2.58 10.26
CA LEU A 58 -8.99 1.74 9.46
C LEU A 58 -8.84 2.32 8.05
N GLN A 59 -7.68 2.08 7.44
CA GLN A 59 -7.41 2.37 6.04
C GLN A 59 -7.46 1.08 5.22
N HIS A 60 -8.15 1.11 4.08
CA HIS A 60 -8.05 0.06 3.07
C HIS A 60 -6.77 0.26 2.25
N ARG A 61 -5.92 -0.77 2.23
CA ARG A 61 -4.60 -0.68 1.59
C ARG A 61 -4.72 -0.87 0.08
N ALA A 62 -3.98 -0.05 -0.68
CA ALA A 62 -3.85 -0.22 -2.11
C ALA A 62 -3.39 -1.65 -2.44
N LEU A 63 -3.98 -2.26 -3.47
CA LEU A 63 -3.75 -3.68 -3.81
C LEU A 63 -2.27 -4.01 -4.06
N TRP A 64 -1.53 -3.07 -4.65
CA TRP A 64 -0.10 -3.23 -4.96
C TRP A 64 0.85 -3.06 -3.77
N SER A 65 0.34 -2.70 -2.59
CA SER A 65 1.16 -2.58 -1.38
C SER A 65 1.43 -3.94 -0.73
N HIS A 66 2.41 -4.00 0.17
CA HIS A 66 2.58 -5.17 1.04
C HIS A 66 1.27 -5.42 1.81
N ASN A 67 0.72 -6.64 1.77
CA ASN A 67 -0.61 -6.97 2.29
C ASN A 67 -1.76 -6.10 1.75
N GLY A 68 -1.70 -5.72 0.46
CA GLY A 68 -2.74 -4.93 -0.20
C GLY A 68 -4.13 -5.58 -0.17
N GLY A 69 -5.19 -4.75 -0.26
CA GLY A 69 -6.58 -5.21 -0.20
C GLY A 69 -7.09 -5.53 1.22
N THR A 70 -6.22 -5.42 2.22
CA THR A 70 -6.60 -5.59 3.64
C THR A 70 -6.90 -4.24 4.31
N TRP A 71 -7.57 -4.30 5.46
CA TRP A 71 -7.77 -3.15 6.34
C TRP A 71 -6.72 -3.15 7.45
N GLY A 72 -6.11 -2.00 7.70
CA GLY A 72 -5.11 -1.83 8.76
C GLY A 72 -5.14 -0.43 9.38
N LEU A 73 -4.36 -0.23 10.45
CA LEU A 73 -4.19 1.09 11.04
C LEU A 73 -3.47 2.02 10.07
N PRO A 74 -3.85 3.32 9.99
CA PRO A 74 -3.10 4.31 9.21
C PRO A 74 -1.65 4.42 9.70
N GLY A 75 -0.69 4.26 8.79
CA GLY A 75 0.75 4.26 9.06
C GLY A 75 1.54 3.33 8.14
#